data_AF-A0A2D6Q584-F1
#
_entry.id   AF-A0A2D6Q584-F1
#
_cell.length_a   1.000
_cell.length_b   1.000
_cell.length_c   1.000
_cell.angle_alpha   90.00
_cell.angle_beta   90.00
_cell.angle_gamma   90.00
#
_symmetry.space_group_name_H-M   'P 1'
#
loop_
_entity.id
_entity.type
_entity.pdbx_description
1 polymer ?
#
loop_
_entity_poly.entity_id
_entity_poly.type
_entity_poly.pdbx_seq_one_letter_code
_entity_poly.pdbx_strand_id
1 'polypeptide(L)' 'MDKKCLICNAPAEYMIKDSTDFYCKGCALDYFADLDMLCKVEVEAQKLKEFLNDKVTLDSDGQVVMKEE' A
#
# COMPACT_ATOMS: atom_id res chain seq x y z
N MET A 1 7.65 -20.46 -20.06
CA MET A 1 8.87 -19.97 -19.39
C MET A 1 8.63 -20.12 -17.91
N ASP A 2 9.46 -20.92 -17.24
CA ASP A 2 9.34 -21.10 -15.80
C ASP A 2 9.68 -19.78 -15.11
N LYS A 3 8.71 -19.22 -14.39
CA LYS A 3 8.91 -18.00 -13.59
C LYS A 3 9.94 -18.31 -12.51
N LYS A 4 10.96 -17.47 -12.36
CA LYS A 4 12.05 -17.66 -11.39
C LYS A 4 12.01 -16.57 -10.34
N CYS A 5 12.38 -16.93 -9.11
CA CYS A 5 12.47 -16.01 -8.00
C CYS A 5 13.61 -15.02 -8.24
N LEU A 6 13.32 -13.71 -8.16
CA LEU A 6 14.32 -12.65 -8.33
C LEU A 6 15.46 -12.74 -7.31
N ILE A 7 15.20 -13.32 -6.13
CA ILE A 7 16.16 -13.38 -5.01
C ILE A 7 17.04 -14.63 -5.09
N CYS A 8 16.43 -15.82 -5.25
CA CYS A 8 17.15 -17.10 -5.14
C CYS A 8 17.16 -17.95 -6.42
N ASN A 9 16.57 -17.47 -7.52
CA ASN A 9 16.44 -18.17 -8.81
C ASN A 9 15.65 -19.50 -8.79
N ALA A 10 15.07 -19.89 -7.65
CA ALA A 10 14.17 -21.05 -7.55
C ALA A 10 12.86 -20.82 -8.33
N PRO A 11 12.07 -21.87 -8.63
CA PRO A 11 10.73 -21.70 -9.21
C PRO A 11 9.88 -20.73 -8.39
N ALA A 12 9.29 -19.74 -9.06
CA ALA A 12 8.46 -18.72 -8.43
C ALA A 12 6.97 -18.99 -8.61
N GLU A 13 6.20 -18.67 -7.59
CA GLU A 13 4.73 -18.85 -7.54
C GLU A 13 3.98 -17.56 -7.17
N TYR A 14 4.70 -16.54 -6.67
CA TYR A 14 4.15 -15.23 -6.32
C TYR A 14 4.70 -14.13 -7.23
N MET A 15 3.92 -13.05 -7.41
CA MET A 15 4.27 -11.85 -8.17
C MET A 15 3.69 -10.64 -7.46
N ILE A 16 4.45 -9.54 -7.39
CA ILE A 16 3.91 -8.26 -6.91
C ILE A 16 2.96 -7.71 -7.97
N LYS A 17 1.79 -7.22 -7.56
CA LYS A 17 0.80 -6.64 -8.47
C LYS A 17 1.45 -5.51 -9.28
N ASP A 18 1.23 -5.51 -10.59
CA ASP A 18 1.79 -4.53 -11.53
C ASP A 18 3.33 -4.50 -11.60
N SER A 19 4.01 -5.55 -11.14
CA SER A 19 5.46 -5.75 -11.29
C SER A 19 5.77 -6.92 -12.23
N THR A 20 6.96 -6.91 -12.83
CA THR A 20 7.53 -8.06 -13.56
C THR A 20 8.32 -9.02 -12.67
N ASP A 21 8.41 -8.71 -11.36
CA ASP A 21 9.21 -9.47 -10.41
C ASP A 21 8.41 -10.63 -9.80
N PHE A 22 9.04 -11.81 -9.80
CA PHE A 22 8.47 -13.04 -9.27
C PHE A 22 9.27 -13.55 -8.07
N TYR A 23 8.59 -14.19 -7.13
CA TYR A 23 9.17 -14.68 -5.88
C TYR A 23 8.69 -16.11 -5.58
N CYS A 24 9.58 -16.92 -5.00
CA CYS A 24 9.18 -18.18 -4.38
C CYS A 24 8.55 -17.90 -3.01
N LYS A 25 7.87 -18.88 -2.42
CA LYS A 25 7.21 -18.74 -1.12
C LYS A 25 8.13 -18.27 0.01
N GLY A 26 9.31 -18.89 0.12
CA GLY A 26 10.26 -18.59 1.19
C GLY A 26 10.67 -17.12 1.14
N CYS A 27 11.17 -16.67 0.00
CA CYS A 27 11.57 -15.27 -0.17
C CYS A 27 10.36 -14.30 -0.10
N ALA A 28 9.17 -14.71 -0.54
CA ALA A 28 7.98 -13.88 -0.36
C ALA A 28 7.67 -13.65 1.14
N LEU A 29 7.79 -14.70 1.96
CA LEU A 29 7.55 -14.60 3.39
C LEU A 29 8.67 -13.85 4.12
N ASP A 30 9.93 -14.17 3.82
CA ASP A 30 11.08 -13.59 4.53
C ASP A 30 11.19 -12.07 4.32
N TYR A 31 10.84 -11.58 3.14
CA TYR A 31 11.02 -10.17 2.77
C TYR A 31 9.74 -9.34 2.78
N PHE A 32 8.55 -9.98 2.68
CA PHE A 32 7.28 -9.26 2.50
C PHE A 32 6.16 -9.72 3.45
N ALA A 33 6.41 -10.62 4.41
CA ALA A 33 5.37 -11.01 5.38
C ALA A 33 5.16 -9.98 6.49
N ASP A 34 6.18 -9.17 6.82
CA ASP A 34 6.03 -8.14 7.84
C ASP A 34 5.38 -6.89 7.24
N LEU A 35 4.08 -6.75 7.51
CA LEU A 35 3.26 -5.63 7.10
C LEU A 35 2.89 -4.72 8.28
N ASP A 36 3.43 -4.95 9.49
CA ASP A 36 2.97 -4.27 10.72
C ASP A 36 3.07 -2.74 10.60
N MET A 37 4.20 -2.23 10.12
CA MET A 37 4.38 -0.79 9.93
C MET A 37 3.45 -0.24 8.84
N LEU A 38 3.27 -0.96 7.73
CA LEU A 38 2.38 -0.54 6.65
C LEU A 38 0.92 -0.46 7.14
N CYS A 39 0.47 -1.44 7.93
CA CYS A 39 -0.86 -1.43 8.53
C CYS A 39 -1.05 -0.25 9.50
N LYS A 40 -0.05 0.07 10.32
CA LYS A 40 -0.10 1.23 11.23
C LYS A 40 -0.22 2.54 10.46
N VAL A 41 0.56 2.71 9.40
CA VAL A 41 0.52 3.91 8.55
C VAL A 41 -0.84 4.05 7.86
N GLU A 42 -1.40 2.95 7.35
CA GLU A 42 -2.74 2.95 6.73
C GLU A 42 -3.82 3.40 7.71
N VAL A 43 -3.76 2.93 8.97
CA VAL A 43 -4.69 3.36 10.02
C VAL A 43 -4.60 4.87 10.29
N GLU A 44 -3.39 5.42 10.40
CA GLU A 44 -3.22 6.86 10.61
C GLU A 44 -3.64 7.69 9.38
N ALA A 45 -3.38 7.20 8.16
CA ALA A 45 -3.84 7.82 6.93
C ALA A 45 -5.37 7.87 6.85
N GLN A 46 -6.04 6.78 7.24
CA GLN A 46 -7.49 6.70 7.28
C GLN A 46 -8.09 7.68 8.32
N LYS A 47 -7.51 7.78 9.52
CA LYS A 47 -7.93 8.76 10.54
C LYS A 47 -7.79 10.20 10.03
N LEU A 48 -6.68 10.50 9.35
CA LEU A 48 -6.47 11.83 8.77
C LEU A 48 -7.52 12.13 7.69
N LYS A 49 -7.83 11.16 6.84
CA LYS A 49 -8.84 11.29 5.80
C LYS A 49 -10.23 11.55 6.38
N GLU A 50 -10.61 10.84 7.45
CA GLU A 50 -11.86 11.05 8.17
C GLU A 50 -11.92 12.44 8.79
N PHE A 51 -10.85 12.86 9.47
CA PHE A 51 -10.74 14.21 10.02
C PHE A 51 -10.90 15.31 8.95
N LEU A 52 -10.23 15.15 7.80
CA LEU A 52 -10.35 16.09 6.69
C LEU A 52 -11.77 16.10 6.12
N ASN A 53 -12.41 14.94 5.94
CA ASN A 53 -13.80 14.89 5.48
C ASN A 53 -14.77 15.58 6.45
N ASP A 54 -14.50 15.55 7.74
CA ASP A 54 -15.35 16.19 8.76
C ASP A 54 -15.09 17.69 8.89
N LYS A 55 -13.87 18.16 8.64
CA LYS A 55 -13.47 19.55 8.88
C LYS A 55 -13.27 20.38 7.63
N VAL A 56 -13.16 19.76 6.47
CA VAL A 56 -12.79 20.41 5.22
C VAL A 56 -13.82 20.10 4.14
N THR A 57 -14.12 21.11 3.32
CA THR A 57 -14.82 20.96 2.05
C THR A 57 -13.99 21.60 0.95
N LEU A 58 -14.30 21.27 -0.30
CA LEU A 58 -13.79 22.01 -1.45
C LEU A 58 -14.76 23.16 -1.74
N ASP A 59 -14.24 24.36 -1.99
CA ASP A 59 -15.04 25.46 -2.51
C ASP A 59 -15.28 25.32 -4.03
N SER A 60 -15.96 26.29 -4.62
CA SER A 60 -16.27 26.33 -6.06
C SER A 60 -15.03 26.35 -6.96
N ASP A 61 -13.89 26.79 -6.43
CA ASP A 61 -12.61 26.89 -7.14
C ASP A 61 -11.70 25.69 -6.85
N GLY A 62 -12.19 24.68 -6.13
CA GLY A 62 -11.48 23.47 -5.77
C GLY A 62 -10.46 23.65 -4.65
N GLN A 63 -10.53 24.73 -3.88
CA GLN A 63 -9.65 24.99 -2.74
C GLN A 63 -10.20 24.36 -1.47
N VAL A 64 -9.27 23.89 -0.63
CA VAL A 64 -9.54 23.32 0.70
C VAL A 64 -9.98 24.45 1.63
N VAL A 65 -11.26 24.46 1.99
CA VAL A 65 -11.84 25.42 2.96
C VAL A 65 -12.38 24.68 4.18
N MET A 66 -12.27 25.30 5.35
CA MET A 66 -12.83 24.72 6.58
C MET A 66 -14.36 24.77 6.56
N LYS A 67 -15.01 23.72 7.04
CA LYS A 67 -16.45 23.73 7.29
C LYS A 67 -16.71 24.65 8.49
N GLU A 68 -17.53 25.68 8.28
CA GLU A 68 -18.06 26.51 9.37
C GLU A 68 -19.00 25.65 10.25
N GLU A 69 -18.89 25.77 11.58
CA GLU A 69 -19.69 25.02 12.56
C GLU A 69 -21.17 25.41 12.58
#